data_AF-A0A956EJR5-F1
#
_entry.id   AF-A0A956EJR5-F1
#
_cell.length_a   1.000
_cell.length_b   1.000
_cell.length_c   1.000
_cell.angle_alpha   90.00
_cell.angle_beta   90.00
_cell.angle_gamma   90.00
#
_symmetry.space_group_name_H-M   'P 1'
#
loop_
_entity.id
_entity.type
_entity.pdbx_description
1 polymer ?
#
loop_
_entity_poly.entity_id
_entity_poly.type
_entity_poly.pdbx_seq_one_letter_code
_entity_poly.pdbx_strand_id
1 'polypeptide(L)'
;MTTLDLEALVRRHPANAGILAWIDRGGASGWRLTPYQSSGFDEGGQMLMEVAGARLPDAAKRTIGVHNVCVHPETGVIYAVHHGRYTFLIREPDAPPRTERWLSGIDGDLDLAALEGEWRPTWLEDQEDFDALLAAHAAAGRRPADLGELS
;
A
#
# COMPACT_ATOMS: atom_id res chain seq x y z
N MET A 1 -23.12 14.37 4.83
CA MET A 1 -21.97 13.66 4.26
C MET A 1 -21.94 12.27 4.86
N THR A 2 -22.25 11.24 4.08
CA THR A 2 -22.08 9.85 4.48
C THR A 2 -20.58 9.57 4.53
N THR A 3 -20.03 9.31 5.71
CA THR A 3 -18.65 8.84 5.84
C THR A 3 -18.57 7.50 5.13
N LEU A 4 -17.93 7.44 3.97
CA LEU A 4 -17.70 6.17 3.27
C LEU A 4 -16.86 5.27 4.17
N ASP A 5 -17.27 4.01 4.28
CA ASP A 5 -16.49 2.99 4.98
C ASP A 5 -15.23 2.68 4.16
N LEU A 6 -14.08 3.19 4.61
CA LEU A 6 -12.80 3.01 3.95
C LEU A 6 -12.43 1.54 3.79
N GLU A 7 -12.79 0.68 4.75
CA GLU A 7 -12.54 -0.75 4.64
C GLU A 7 -13.37 -1.34 3.49
N ALA A 8 -14.64 -0.94 3.37
CA ALA A 8 -15.48 -1.34 2.24
C ALA A 8 -14.93 -0.85 0.89
N LEU A 9 -14.40 0.38 0.83
CA LEU A 9 -13.73 0.90 -0.37
C LEU A 9 -12.51 0.05 -0.73
N VAL A 10 -11.63 -0.23 0.23
CA VAL A 10 -10.44 -1.06 0.02
C VAL A 10 -10.80 -2.43 -0.52
N ARG A 11 -11.80 -3.09 0.10
CA ARG A 11 -12.25 -4.44 -0.29
C ARG A 11 -12.85 -4.51 -1.69
N ARG A 12 -13.56 -3.45 -2.11
CA ARG A 12 -14.28 -3.42 -3.40
C ARG A 12 -13.44 -2.90 -4.54
N HIS A 13 -12.35 -2.18 -4.27
CA HIS A 13 -11.51 -1.62 -5.31
C HIS A 13 -10.74 -2.74 -6.04
N PRO A 14 -10.95 -2.94 -7.36
CA PRO A 14 -10.39 -4.09 -8.08
C PRO A 14 -8.86 -4.09 -8.07
N ALA A 15 -8.24 -2.91 -8.14
CA ALA A 15 -6.80 -2.75 -8.12
C ALA A 15 -6.15 -3.27 -6.82
N ASN A 16 -6.92 -3.45 -5.74
CA ASN A 16 -6.39 -3.98 -4.47
C ASN A 16 -6.37 -5.51 -4.42
N ALA A 17 -6.99 -6.22 -5.36
CA ALA A 17 -7.16 -7.67 -5.28
C ALA A 17 -5.82 -8.41 -5.11
N GLY A 18 -4.82 -8.07 -5.93
CA GLY A 18 -3.50 -8.68 -5.88
C GLY A 18 -2.77 -8.43 -4.56
N ILE A 19 -2.73 -7.17 -4.10
CA ILE A 19 -2.05 -6.80 -2.85
C ILE A 19 -2.75 -7.36 -1.62
N LEU A 20 -4.08 -7.42 -1.60
CA LEU A 20 -4.83 -8.04 -0.50
C LEU A 20 -4.59 -9.55 -0.45
N ALA A 21 -4.57 -10.23 -1.60
CA ALA A 21 -4.22 -11.64 -1.67
C ALA A 21 -2.77 -11.90 -1.22
N TRP A 22 -1.86 -10.97 -1.51
CA TRP A 22 -0.47 -11.03 -1.08
C TRP A 22 -0.31 -10.87 0.45
N ILE A 23 -1.01 -9.89 1.03
CA ILE A 23 -1.07 -9.67 2.49
C ILE A 23 -1.71 -10.88 3.20
N ASP A 24 -2.75 -11.49 2.62
CA ASP A 24 -3.52 -12.56 3.24
C ASP A 24 -2.90 -13.97 3.10
N ARG A 25 -1.68 -14.11 2.54
CA ARG A 25 -1.01 -15.42 2.43
C ARG A 25 -0.77 -16.13 3.78
N GLY A 26 -0.99 -15.44 4.90
CA GLY A 26 -1.04 -16.02 6.26
C GLY A 26 -2.38 -16.63 6.68
N GLY A 27 -3.43 -16.60 5.84
CA GLY A 27 -4.72 -17.24 6.11
C GLY A 27 -5.56 -16.54 7.19
N ALA A 28 -5.42 -15.22 7.36
CA ALA A 28 -6.12 -14.48 8.40
C ALA A 28 -7.53 -14.09 7.92
N SER A 29 -8.48 -15.00 8.07
CA SER A 29 -9.91 -14.71 7.91
C SER A 29 -10.34 -13.62 8.91
N GLY A 30 -10.26 -12.35 8.51
CA GLY A 30 -10.67 -11.21 9.33
C GLY A 30 -9.73 -10.01 9.37
N TRP A 31 -8.95 -9.75 8.33
CA TRP A 31 -8.14 -8.53 8.27
C TRP A 31 -9.03 -7.29 8.43
N ARG A 32 -8.66 -6.40 9.34
CA ARG A 32 -9.31 -5.10 9.59
C ARG A 32 -8.35 -3.99 9.26
N LEU A 33 -8.89 -2.89 8.74
CA LEU A 33 -8.12 -1.70 8.48
C LEU A 33 -8.19 -0.79 9.72
N THR A 34 -7.08 -0.61 10.43
CA THR A 34 -7.01 0.31 11.58
C THR A 34 -6.11 1.51 11.27
N PRO A 35 -6.30 2.66 11.93
CA PRO A 35 -5.31 3.74 11.90
C PRO A 35 -3.94 3.21 12.32
N TYR A 36 -2.88 3.67 11.62
CA TYR A 36 -1.51 3.39 12.04
C TYR A 36 -1.28 3.94 13.46
N GLN A 37 -0.62 3.13 14.29
CA GLN A 37 -0.15 3.54 15.60
C GLN A 37 1.33 3.21 15.69
N SER A 38 2.15 4.23 15.94
CA SER A 38 3.58 4.04 16.11
C SER A 38 3.85 3.06 17.25
N SER A 39 4.65 2.05 16.95
CA SER A 39 5.25 1.19 17.97
C SER A 39 6.76 1.36 17.87
N GLY A 40 7.45 1.38 19.01
CA GLY A 40 8.92 1.51 19.04
C GLY A 40 9.67 0.31 18.45
N PHE A 41 8.97 -0.72 17.97
CA PHE A 41 9.52 -1.99 17.47
C PHE A 41 9.23 -2.24 15.98
N ASP A 42 8.65 -1.26 15.29
CA ASP A 42 8.23 -1.36 13.90
C ASP A 42 8.97 -0.34 13.03
N GLU A 43 10.26 -0.59 12.81
CA GLU A 43 11.12 0.34 12.06
C GLU A 43 10.67 0.51 10.61
N GLY A 44 10.19 -0.55 9.96
CA GLY A 44 9.62 -0.46 8.62
C GLY A 44 8.37 0.42 8.61
N GLY A 45 7.46 0.22 9.55
CA GLY A 45 6.31 1.07 9.77
C GLY A 45 6.67 2.54 9.98
N GLN A 46 7.64 2.83 10.84
CA GLN A 46 8.11 4.19 11.10
C GLN A 46 8.71 4.83 9.84
N MET A 47 9.53 4.09 9.09
CA MET A 47 10.12 4.60 7.84
C MET A 47 9.03 4.97 6.82
N LEU A 48 8.07 4.06 6.59
CA LEU A 48 6.98 4.32 5.64
C LEU A 48 6.04 5.44 6.12
N MET A 49 5.62 5.42 7.38
CA MET A 49 4.50 6.24 7.87
C MET A 49 4.92 7.59 8.45
N GLU A 50 6.11 7.66 9.04
CA GLU A 50 6.58 8.84 9.78
C GLU A 50 7.68 9.58 9.03
N VAL A 51 8.55 8.88 8.30
CA VAL A 51 9.65 9.48 7.54
C VAL A 51 9.21 9.78 6.09
N ALA A 52 9.07 8.75 5.25
CA ALA A 52 8.67 8.93 3.85
C ALA A 52 7.24 9.48 3.74
N GLY A 53 6.33 8.96 4.56
CA GLY A 53 4.93 9.36 4.65
C GLY A 53 4.66 10.62 5.47
N ALA A 54 5.69 11.37 5.91
CA ALA A 54 5.52 12.56 6.76
C ALA A 54 4.52 13.57 6.17
N ARG A 55 4.51 13.71 4.84
CA ARG A 55 3.66 14.64 4.09
C ARG A 55 2.28 14.07 3.71
N LEU A 56 2.03 12.79 3.98
CA LEU A 56 0.74 12.15 3.73
C LEU A 56 -0.25 12.46 4.85
N PRO A 57 -1.56 12.58 4.55
CA PRO A 57 -2.57 12.76 5.59
C PRO A 57 -2.66 11.53 6.50
N ASP A 58 -2.95 11.74 7.78
CA ASP A 58 -3.13 10.65 8.75
C ASP A 58 -4.26 9.69 8.35
N ALA A 59 -5.25 10.20 7.59
CA ALA A 59 -6.31 9.37 7.03
C ALA A 59 -5.82 8.33 6.01
N ALA A 60 -4.61 8.48 5.47
CA ALA A 60 -4.02 7.52 4.56
C ALA A 60 -3.19 6.44 5.26
N LYS A 61 -2.74 6.68 6.50
CA LYS A 61 -1.81 5.80 7.23
C LYS A 61 -2.59 4.73 7.98
N ARG A 62 -2.45 3.47 7.57
CA ARG A 62 -3.25 2.35 8.08
C ARG A 62 -2.40 1.12 8.38
N THR A 63 -2.98 0.21 9.14
CA THR A 63 -2.42 -1.10 9.46
C THR A 63 -3.40 -2.19 9.06
N ILE A 64 -2.88 -3.28 8.48
CA ILE A 64 -3.58 -4.51 8.13
C ILE A 64 -2.72 -5.69 8.61
N GLY A 65 -3.17 -6.36 9.67
CA GLY A 65 -2.40 -7.44 10.27
C GLY A 65 -1.05 -6.93 10.78
N VAL A 66 0.04 -7.49 10.26
CA VAL A 66 1.42 -7.07 10.57
C VAL A 66 1.97 -6.01 9.60
N HIS A 67 1.19 -5.64 8.59
CA HIS A 67 1.61 -4.68 7.57
C HIS A 67 1.05 -3.30 7.86
N ASN A 68 1.84 -2.27 7.58
CA ASN A 68 1.37 -0.90 7.48
C ASN A 68 1.27 -0.55 6.01
N VAL A 69 0.13 0.03 5.65
CA VAL A 69 -0.25 0.35 4.28
C VAL A 69 -0.67 1.81 4.18
N CYS A 70 -0.38 2.41 3.03
CA CYS A 70 -0.95 3.70 2.68
C CYS A 70 -2.17 3.47 1.78
N VAL A 71 -3.29 4.05 2.17
CA VAL A 71 -4.58 3.94 1.47
C VAL A 71 -5.10 5.32 1.12
N HIS A 72 -5.53 5.54 -0.11
CA HIS A 72 -6.14 6.82 -0.44
C HIS A 72 -7.55 6.91 0.20
N PRO A 73 -7.84 7.91 1.05
CA PRO A 73 -9.01 7.88 1.93
C PRO A 73 -10.36 8.00 1.19
N GLU A 74 -10.37 8.53 -0.03
CA GLU A 74 -11.60 8.68 -0.81
C GLU A 74 -11.86 7.53 -1.78
N THR A 75 -10.81 6.87 -2.27
CA THR A 75 -10.91 5.85 -3.33
C THR A 75 -10.70 4.44 -2.79
N GLY A 76 -10.08 4.31 -1.60
CA GLY A 76 -9.72 3.03 -1.01
C GLY A 76 -8.54 2.34 -1.69
N VAL A 77 -7.85 2.98 -2.64
CA VAL A 77 -6.70 2.37 -3.32
C VAL A 77 -5.53 2.25 -2.34
N ILE A 78 -5.01 1.03 -2.17
CA ILE A 78 -3.74 0.80 -1.48
C ILE A 78 -2.61 1.12 -2.45
N TYR A 79 -1.76 2.07 -2.10
CA TYR A 79 -0.70 2.57 -2.97
C TYR A 79 0.71 2.43 -2.39
N ALA A 80 0.83 2.04 -1.12
CA ALA A 80 2.10 1.61 -0.56
C ALA A 80 1.89 0.59 0.56
N VAL A 81 2.88 -0.28 0.77
CA VAL A 81 2.92 -1.25 1.88
C VAL A 81 4.36 -1.46 2.31
N HIS A 82 4.58 -1.73 3.60
CA HIS A 82 5.85 -2.23 4.10
C HIS A 82 5.79 -3.74 4.38
N HIS A 83 6.95 -4.38 4.32
CA HIS A 83 7.18 -5.77 4.70
C HIS A 83 8.50 -5.90 5.45
N GLY A 84 8.45 -6.51 6.62
CA GLY A 84 9.64 -6.63 7.46
C GLY A 84 10.17 -5.25 7.84
N ARG A 85 11.49 -5.09 7.81
CA ARG A 85 12.18 -3.90 8.30
C ARG A 85 12.60 -2.94 7.18
N TYR A 86 12.91 -3.46 5.99
CA TYR A 86 13.59 -2.69 4.94
C TYR A 86 12.93 -2.79 3.57
N THR A 87 11.87 -3.58 3.43
CA THR A 87 11.23 -3.83 2.15
C THR A 87 9.92 -3.06 2.04
N PHE A 88 9.84 -2.18 1.05
CA PHE A 88 8.64 -1.41 0.77
C PHE A 88 8.19 -1.66 -0.66
N LEU A 89 6.89 -1.57 -0.89
CA LEU A 89 6.31 -1.65 -2.22
C LEU A 89 5.48 -0.38 -2.44
N ILE A 90 5.74 0.31 -3.54
CA ILE A 90 4.98 1.48 -3.99
C ILE A 90 4.27 1.13 -5.30
N ARG A 91 3.01 1.55 -5.41
CA ARG A 91 2.22 1.36 -6.63
C ARG A 91 2.53 2.45 -7.66
N GLU A 92 2.81 2.01 -8.87
CA GLU A 92 3.07 2.78 -10.08
C GLU A 92 2.14 2.25 -11.19
N PRO A 93 0.91 2.78 -11.31
CA PRO A 93 -0.12 2.21 -12.19
C PRO A 93 0.27 2.23 -13.68
N ASP A 94 1.22 3.09 -14.05
CA ASP A 94 1.71 3.24 -15.42
C ASP A 94 3.08 2.54 -15.63
N ALA A 95 3.57 1.78 -14.64
CA ALA A 95 4.83 1.06 -14.75
C ALA A 95 4.73 -0.08 -15.78
N PRO A 96 5.84 -0.38 -16.49
CA PRO A 96 5.89 -1.56 -17.33
C PRO A 96 5.69 -2.83 -16.49
N PRO A 97 5.13 -3.90 -17.07
CA PRO A 97 4.98 -5.17 -16.36
C PRO A 97 6.31 -5.64 -15.77
N ARG A 98 6.34 -5.84 -14.45
CA ARG A 98 7.48 -6.43 -13.76
C ARG A 98 7.72 -7.87 -14.24
N THR A 99 8.99 -8.26 -14.39
CA THR A 99 9.36 -9.63 -14.79
C THR A 99 9.77 -10.49 -13.59
N GLU A 100 10.15 -9.84 -12.50
CA GLU A 100 10.63 -10.43 -11.27
C GLU A 100 9.46 -11.03 -10.48
N ARG A 101 9.53 -12.35 -10.30
CA ARG A 101 8.61 -13.10 -9.42
C ARG A 101 9.03 -13.04 -7.96
N TRP A 102 10.33 -13.03 -7.69
CA TRP A 102 10.90 -13.11 -6.35
C TRP A 102 11.76 -11.89 -6.08
N LEU A 103 11.69 -11.39 -4.84
CA LEU A 103 12.58 -10.36 -4.32
C LEU A 103 13.30 -10.93 -3.11
N SER A 104 14.63 -11.00 -3.17
CA SER A 104 15.46 -11.47 -2.07
C SER A 104 16.16 -10.29 -1.41
N GLY A 105 16.05 -10.18 -0.10
CA GLY A 105 16.66 -9.09 0.67
C GLY A 105 16.89 -9.46 2.13
N ILE A 106 17.20 -8.46 2.95
CA ILE A 106 17.44 -8.64 4.40
C ILE A 106 16.18 -9.17 5.10
N ASP A 107 14.99 -8.84 4.60
CA ASP A 107 13.71 -9.35 5.11
C ASP A 107 13.36 -10.77 4.62
N GLY A 108 14.27 -11.40 3.86
CA GLY A 108 14.08 -12.73 3.29
C GLY A 108 13.61 -12.70 1.83
N ASP A 109 13.01 -13.81 1.41
CA ASP A 109 12.49 -13.97 0.05
C ASP A 109 10.99 -13.64 0.02
N LEU A 110 10.61 -12.67 -0.80
CA LEU A 110 9.23 -12.29 -1.04
C LEU A 110 8.76 -12.82 -2.40
N ASP A 111 7.67 -13.58 -2.41
CA ASP A 111 6.97 -13.95 -3.64
C ASP A 111 6.03 -12.83 -4.07
N LEU A 112 6.36 -12.19 -5.18
CA LEU A 112 5.60 -11.09 -5.75
C LEU A 112 4.61 -11.56 -6.83
N ALA A 113 4.41 -12.87 -7.03
CA ALA A 113 3.54 -13.41 -8.09
C ALA A 113 2.08 -12.93 -8.03
N ALA A 114 1.59 -12.59 -6.83
CA ALA A 114 0.24 -12.06 -6.65
C ALA A 114 0.14 -10.54 -6.90
N LEU A 115 1.27 -9.85 -6.98
CA LEU A 115 1.32 -8.42 -7.25
C LEU A 115 1.38 -8.19 -8.75
N GLU A 116 0.48 -7.35 -9.24
CA GLU A 116 0.51 -6.88 -10.62
C GLU A 116 1.82 -6.13 -10.92
N GLY A 117 2.10 -5.91 -12.21
CA GLY A 117 3.34 -5.26 -12.66
C GLY A 117 3.52 -3.82 -12.16
N GLU A 118 2.44 -3.21 -11.68
CA GLU A 118 2.41 -1.85 -11.10
C GLU A 118 3.11 -1.71 -9.74
N TRP A 119 3.68 -2.76 -9.14
CA TRP A 119 4.32 -2.64 -7.82
C TRP A 119 5.84 -2.59 -7.92
N ARG A 120 6.42 -1.46 -7.56
CA ARG A 120 7.87 -1.25 -7.49
C ARG A 120 8.39 -1.51 -6.07
N PRO A 121 9.37 -2.42 -5.89
CA PRO A 121 10.14 -2.52 -4.67
C PRO A 121 11.03 -1.30 -4.45
N THR A 122 11.14 -0.86 -3.20
CA THR A 122 11.98 0.26 -2.78
C THR A 122 12.48 0.06 -1.36
N TRP A 123 13.54 0.78 -1.01
CA TRP A 123 14.19 0.81 0.30
C TRP A 123 13.96 2.13 1.04
N LEU A 124 13.29 3.12 0.40
CA LEU A 124 12.98 4.43 0.97
C LEU A 124 14.22 5.17 1.51
N GLU A 125 15.30 5.18 0.73
CA GLU A 125 16.60 5.70 1.19
C GLU A 125 16.84 7.16 0.79
N ASP A 126 16.14 7.64 -0.24
CA ASP A 126 16.38 8.94 -0.85
C ASP A 126 15.10 9.72 -1.21
N GLN A 127 15.29 10.93 -1.73
CA GLN A 127 14.21 11.83 -2.10
C GLN A 127 13.39 11.31 -3.29
N GLU A 128 13.98 10.54 -4.21
CA GLU A 128 13.28 9.99 -5.37
C GLU A 128 12.21 8.99 -4.92
N ASP A 129 12.55 8.15 -3.93
CA ASP A 129 11.59 7.23 -3.32
C ASP A 129 10.44 7.96 -2.60
N PHE A 130 10.75 9.08 -1.93
CA PHE A 130 9.73 9.86 -1.23
C PHE A 130 8.80 10.56 -2.23
N ASP A 131 9.35 11.06 -3.33
CA ASP A 131 8.58 11.67 -4.42
C ASP A 131 7.71 10.61 -5.11
N ALA A 132 8.21 9.38 -5.29
CA ALA A 132 7.43 8.27 -5.81
C ALA A 132 6.23 7.93 -4.91
N LEU A 133 6.40 7.95 -3.58
CA LEU A 133 5.29 7.74 -2.64
C LEU A 133 4.21 8.81 -2.77
N LEU A 134 4.60 10.08 -2.93
CA LEU A 134 3.67 11.19 -3.13
C LEU A 134 2.97 11.11 -4.50
N ALA A 135 3.69 10.71 -5.54
CA ALA A 135 3.13 10.47 -6.86
C ALA A 135 2.11 9.33 -6.82
N ALA A 136 2.42 8.24 -6.10
CA ALA A 136 1.50 7.12 -5.89
C ALA A 136 0.23 7.56 -5.14
N HIS A 137 0.34 8.40 -4.12
CA HIS A 137 -0.82 8.99 -3.43
C HIS A 137 -1.70 9.81 -4.39
N ALA A 138 -1.09 10.70 -5.17
CA ALA A 138 -1.82 11.51 -6.15
C ALA A 138 -2.50 10.64 -7.22
N ALA A 139 -1.80 9.61 -7.71
CA ALA A 139 -2.34 8.68 -8.69
C ALA A 139 -3.51 7.87 -8.13
N ALA A 140 -3.41 7.41 -6.88
CA ALA A 140 -4.46 6.68 -6.17
C ALA A 140 -5.73 7.51 -5.94
N GLY A 141 -5.60 8.84 -5.90
CA GLY A 141 -6.73 9.77 -5.83
C GLY A 141 -7.41 10.05 -7.16
N ARG A 142 -6.81 9.65 -8.29
CA ARG A 142 -7.46 9.76 -9.61
C ARG A 142 -8.58 8.73 -9.66
N ARG A 143 -9.83 9.20 -9.63
CA ARG A 143 -10.98 8.33 -9.90
C ARG A 143 -10.84 7.82 -11.34
N PRO A 144 -11.03 6.52 -11.61
CA PRO A 144 -11.23 6.06 -12.97
C PRO A 144 -12.35 6.91 -13.58
N ALA A 145 -12.15 7.44 -14.79
CA ALA A 145 -13.23 8.06 -15.55
C ALA A 145 -14.42 7.10 -15.74
N ASP A 146 -14.19 5.80 -15.52
CA ASP A 146 -15.12 4.69 -15.74
C ASP A 146 -15.69 4.06 -14.46
N LEU A 147 -15.57 4.66 -13.27
CA LEU A 147 -16.49 4.34 -12.16
C LEU A 147 -17.83 5.05 -12.39
N GLY A 148 -18.47 4.72 -13.52
CA GLY A 148 -19.85 5.04 -13.79
C GLY A 148 -20.72 4.52 -12.65
N GLU A 149 -21.61 5.40 -12.19
CA GLU A 149 -22.87 5.05 -11.54
C GLU A 149 -22.80 3.90 -10.52
N LEU A 150 -22.19 4.16 -9.36
CA LEU A 150 -22.66 3.52 -8.12
C LEU A 150 -23.56 4.52 -7.39
N SER A 151 -24.68 4.85 -8.05
CA SER A 151 -25.89 5.42 -7.44
C SER A 151 -26.79 4.31 -6.93
#